data_AF-A0A5C8DJB8-F1
#
_entry.id   AF-A0A5C8DJB8-F1
#
_cell.length_a   1.000
_cell.length_b   1.000
_cell.length_c   1.000
_cell.angle_alpha   90.00
_cell.angle_beta   90.00
_cell.angle_gamma   90.00
#
_symmetry.space_group_name_H-M   'P 1'
#
loop_
_entity.id
_entity.type
_entity.pdbx_description
1 polymer ?
#
loop_
_entity_poly.entity_id
_entity_poly.type
_entity_poly.pdbx_seq_one_letter_code
_entity_poly.pdbx_strand_id
1 'polypeptide(L)'
;MSEYHPSYAARARDLCMLGCSEVEIAKILGLSVGTLRAWRAHYNDFDYAWNDGTAIADSQVVAALFKRAIGYDKIKWKETKDGVMRELVHVEGNVNAQMFWLVNKRPDQWRKSEPDVLPPPAAGSGLESMTDIEAARRVAFALSKAIYEQSRGIENGSARTTEPESE
;
A
#
# COMPACT_ATOMS: atom_id res chain seq x y z
N MET A 1 17.74 19.60 -23.06
CA MET A 1 17.02 19.39 -21.79
C MET A 1 15.95 20.45 -21.72
N SER A 2 14.70 20.09 -21.48
CA SER A 2 13.61 21.05 -21.30
C SER A 2 13.94 21.99 -20.14
N GLU A 3 13.81 23.29 -20.38
CA GLU A 3 14.06 24.32 -19.38
C GLU A 3 12.94 24.35 -18.34
N TYR A 4 13.32 24.53 -17.07
CA TYR A 4 12.34 24.61 -15.97
C TYR A 4 11.66 25.99 -15.98
N HIS A 5 10.35 25.98 -15.81
CA HIS A 5 9.54 27.18 -15.63
C HIS A 5 8.66 27.04 -14.37
N PRO A 6 8.56 28.07 -13.50
CA PRO A 6 7.81 27.97 -12.24
C PRO A 6 6.34 27.54 -12.39
N SER A 7 5.71 27.82 -13.55
CA SER A 7 4.32 27.37 -13.82
C SER A 7 4.16 25.84 -13.83
N TYR A 8 5.24 25.09 -14.03
CA TYR A 8 5.20 23.62 -13.94
C TYR A 8 4.95 23.14 -12.52
N ALA A 9 5.32 23.90 -11.48
CA ALA A 9 5.06 23.51 -10.09
C ALA A 9 3.55 23.45 -9.79
N ALA A 10 2.82 24.49 -10.21
CA ALA A 10 1.36 24.52 -10.05
C ALA A 10 0.69 23.38 -10.82
N ARG A 11 1.11 23.14 -12.07
CA ARG A 11 0.55 22.05 -12.88
C ARG A 11 0.89 20.67 -12.31
N ALA A 12 2.10 20.48 -11.77
CA ALA A 12 2.49 19.23 -11.12
C ALA A 12 1.64 18.98 -9.88
N ARG A 13 1.42 20.00 -9.04
CA ARG A 13 0.51 19.92 -7.89
C ARG A 13 -0.88 19.46 -8.30
N ASP A 14 -1.47 20.09 -9.31
CA ASP A 14 -2.81 19.74 -9.80
C ASP A 14 -2.89 18.28 -10.25
N LEU A 15 -1.87 17.80 -10.97
CA LEU A 15 -1.82 16.41 -11.42
C LEU A 15 -1.62 15.43 -10.25
N CYS A 16 -0.80 15.79 -9.25
CA CYS A 16 -0.64 15.00 -8.04
C CYS A 16 -1.96 14.94 -7.23
N MET A 17 -2.71 16.04 -7.14
CA MET A 17 -4.02 16.07 -6.49
C MET A 17 -5.05 15.17 -7.18
N LEU A 18 -4.91 14.96 -8.49
CA LEU A 18 -5.73 14.03 -9.26
C LEU A 18 -5.29 12.56 -9.09
N GLY A 19 -4.21 12.29 -8.35
CA GLY A 19 -3.67 10.95 -8.11
C GLY A 19 -2.90 10.37 -9.30
N CYS A 20 -2.42 11.21 -10.22
CA CYS A 20 -1.61 10.74 -11.35
C CYS A 20 -0.27 10.17 -10.87
N SER A 21 0.16 9.08 -11.50
CA SER A 21 1.48 8.49 -11.26
C SER A 21 2.60 9.35 -11.85
N GLU A 22 3.83 9.15 -11.37
CA GLU A 22 4.99 9.90 -11.86
C GLU A 22 5.20 9.76 -13.38
N VAL A 23 4.93 8.57 -13.92
CA VAL A 23 5.04 8.29 -15.36
C VAL A 23 3.97 9.05 -16.16
N GLU A 24 2.74 9.11 -15.66
CA GLU A 24 1.66 9.85 -16.29
C GLU A 24 1.92 11.35 -16.24
N ILE A 25 2.40 11.87 -15.10
CA ILE A 25 2.74 13.29 -14.96
C ILE A 25 3.86 13.67 -15.94
N ALA A 26 4.92 12.87 -16.01
CA ALA A 26 6.00 13.09 -16.97
C ALA A 26 5.46 13.13 -18.41
N LYS A 27 4.59 12.18 -18.78
CA LYS A 27 3.96 12.12 -20.10
C LYS A 27 3.08 13.34 -20.39
N ILE A 28 2.25 13.77 -19.43
CA ILE A 28 1.35 14.92 -19.56
C ILE A 28 2.13 16.23 -19.69
N LEU A 29 3.26 16.35 -19.00
CA LEU A 29 4.14 17.52 -19.08
C LEU A 29 5.08 17.48 -20.29
N GLY A 30 5.09 16.40 -21.07
CA GLY A 30 6.00 16.22 -22.21
C GLY A 30 7.46 16.06 -21.78
N LEU A 31 7.71 15.50 -20.60
CA LEU A 31 9.02 15.32 -20.00
C LEU A 31 9.38 13.83 -19.94
N SER A 32 10.68 13.55 -19.90
CA SER A 32 11.14 12.24 -19.44
C SER A 32 10.99 12.15 -17.91
N VAL A 33 10.81 10.94 -17.38
CA VAL A 33 10.79 10.70 -15.94
C VAL A 33 12.10 11.16 -15.28
N GLY A 34 13.24 10.99 -15.97
CA GLY A 34 14.54 11.48 -15.50
C GLY A 34 14.58 13.00 -15.34
N THR A 35 14.05 13.76 -16.31
CA THR A 35 13.96 15.22 -16.20
C THR A 35 13.03 15.64 -15.06
N LEU A 36 11.89 14.96 -14.92
CA LEU A 36 10.95 15.25 -13.83
C LEU A 36 11.59 15.03 -12.45
N ARG A 37 12.32 13.93 -12.26
CA ARG A 37 13.06 13.65 -11.01
C ARG A 37 14.18 14.65 -10.77
N ALA A 38 14.91 15.04 -11.82
CA ALA A 38 15.92 16.08 -11.72
C ALA A 38 15.30 17.41 -11.27
N TRP A 39 14.13 17.78 -11.79
CA TRP A 39 13.44 18.99 -11.36
C TRP A 39 13.03 18.94 -9.90
N ARG A 40 12.51 17.80 -9.42
CA ARG A 40 12.22 17.61 -7.99
C ARG A 40 13.46 17.75 -7.11
N ALA A 41 14.61 17.25 -7.57
CA ALA A 41 15.86 17.34 -6.80
C ALA A 41 16.46 18.76 -6.79
N HIS A 42 16.29 19.53 -7.87
CA HIS A 42 16.94 20.83 -8.04
C HIS A 42 16.05 22.03 -7.67
N TYR A 43 14.73 21.89 -7.71
CA TYR A 43 13.80 22.99 -7.47
C TYR A 43 12.88 22.67 -6.28
N ASN A 44 13.23 23.20 -5.11
CA ASN A 44 12.49 22.98 -3.86
C ASN A 44 11.00 23.35 -3.97
N ASP A 45 10.67 24.44 -4.66
CA ASP A 45 9.28 24.87 -4.85
C ASP A 45 8.48 23.85 -5.68
N PHE A 46 9.12 23.20 -6.65
CA PHE A 46 8.50 22.15 -7.44
C PHE A 46 8.26 20.90 -6.60
N ASP A 47 9.25 20.49 -5.79
CA ASP A 47 9.09 19.33 -4.91
C ASP A 47 8.07 19.58 -3.78
N TYR A 48 8.02 20.80 -3.24
CA TYR A 48 6.99 21.18 -2.28
C TYR A 48 5.58 21.08 -2.90
N ALA A 49 5.40 21.64 -4.10
CA ALA A 49 4.12 21.59 -4.81
C ALA A 49 3.70 20.14 -5.12
N TRP A 50 4.66 19.28 -5.49
CA TRP A 50 4.45 17.85 -5.68
C TRP A 50 3.93 17.18 -4.40
N ASN A 51 4.69 17.32 -3.30
CA ASN A 51 4.39 16.65 -2.04
C ASN A 51 3.06 17.13 -1.45
N ASP A 52 2.76 18.43 -1.57
CA ASP A 52 1.47 18.98 -1.15
C ASP A 52 0.31 18.37 -1.94
N GLY A 53 0.44 18.27 -3.27
CA GLY A 53 -0.57 17.63 -4.11
C GLY A 53 -0.78 16.15 -3.77
N THR A 54 0.30 15.40 -3.55
CA THR A 54 0.23 13.99 -3.12
C THR A 54 -0.43 13.86 -1.76
N ALA A 55 -0.09 14.71 -0.79
CA ALA A 55 -0.69 14.68 0.55
C ALA A 55 -2.21 14.95 0.51
N ILE A 56 -2.67 15.83 -0.39
CA ILE A 56 -4.10 16.08 -0.60
C ILE A 56 -4.78 14.85 -1.20
N ALA A 57 -4.19 14.21 -2.22
CA ALA A 57 -4.74 13.00 -2.82
C ALA A 57 -4.84 11.86 -1.78
N ASP A 58 -3.78 11.64 -0.99
CA ASP A 58 -3.78 10.65 0.10
C ASP A 58 -4.86 10.96 1.14
N SER A 59 -5.03 12.24 1.49
CA SER A 59 -6.07 12.66 2.44
C SER A 59 -7.49 12.37 1.92
N GLN A 60 -7.72 12.49 0.61
CA GLN A 60 -9.01 12.13 0.00
C GLN A 60 -9.28 10.63 0.10
N VAL A 61 -8.27 9.80 -0.16
CA VAL A 61 -8.36 8.34 0.00
C VAL A 61 -8.66 7.97 1.46
N VAL A 62 -7.95 8.59 2.40
CA VAL A 62 -8.17 8.40 3.84
C VAL A 62 -9.60 8.78 4.23
N ALA A 63 -10.12 9.90 3.76
CA ALA A 63 -11.48 10.33 4.04
C ALA A 63 -12.54 9.38 3.46
N ALA A 64 -12.33 8.90 2.23
CA ALA A 64 -13.20 7.93 1.59
C ALA A 64 -13.20 6.57 2.32
N LEU A 65 -12.00 6.11 2.71
CA LEU A 65 -11.84 4.86 3.47
C LEU A 65 -12.48 4.97 4.85
N PHE A 66 -12.33 6.10 5.53
CA PHE A 66 -12.97 6.35 6.82
C PHE A 66 -14.50 6.29 6.70
N LYS A 67 -15.09 6.98 5.71
CA LYS A 67 -16.53 6.88 5.41
C LYS A 67 -16.97 5.44 5.17
N ARG A 68 -16.18 4.66 4.42
CA ARG A 68 -16.46 3.25 4.16
C ARG A 68 -16.34 2.39 5.43
N ALA A 69 -15.44 2.73 6.35
CA ALA A 69 -15.26 2.02 7.61
C ALA A 69 -16.42 2.25 8.58
N ILE A 70 -16.90 3.48 8.73
CA ILE A 70 -18.02 3.79 9.66
C ILE A 70 -19.40 3.49 9.07
N GLY A 71 -19.51 3.41 7.74
CA GLY A 71 -20.79 3.32 7.04
C GLY A 71 -21.33 4.71 6.67
N TYR A 72 -22.11 4.80 5.61
CA TYR A 72 -22.63 6.07 5.11
C TYR A 72 -23.92 5.89 4.33
N ASP A 73 -24.76 6.92 4.32
CA ASP A 73 -25.97 6.93 3.50
C ASP A 73 -25.67 7.37 2.07
N LYS A 74 -26.26 6.68 1.10
CA LYS A 74 -26.19 7.07 -0.31
C LYS A 74 -27.57 7.11 -0.94
N ILE A 75 -27.78 8.08 -1.81
CA ILE A 75 -29.00 8.19 -2.59
C ILE A 75 -28.87 7.26 -3.80
N LYS A 76 -29.86 6.39 -3.99
CA LYS A 76 -30.05 5.63 -5.22
C LYS A 76 -31.25 6.19 -5.96
N TRP A 77 -31.09 6.39 -7.26
CA TRP A 77 -32.18 6.73 -8.17
C TRP A 77 -32.72 5.43 -8.76
N LYS A 78 -34.03 5.21 -8.63
CA LYS A 78 -34.74 4.11 -9.28
C LYS A 78 -35.76 4.68 -10.24
N GLU A 79 -35.69 4.27 -11.50
CA GLU A 79 -36.76 4.52 -12.47
C GLU A 79 -37.92 3.57 -12.18
N THR A 80 -39.08 4.14 -11.89
CA THR A 80 -40.35 3.43 -11.73
C THR A 80 -41.28 3.86 -12.86
N LYS A 81 -42.36 3.11 -13.11
CA LYS A 81 -43.35 3.42 -14.16
C LYS A 81 -43.94 4.83 -14.06
N ASP A 82 -43.90 5.46 -12.89
CA ASP A 82 -44.44 6.80 -12.61
C ASP A 82 -43.36 7.91 -12.52
N GLY A 83 -42.10 7.60 -12.86
CA GLY A 83 -40.98 8.56 -12.87
C GLY A 83 -39.77 8.12 -12.03
N VAL A 84 -38.83 9.05 -11.84
CA VAL A 84 -37.58 8.80 -11.09
C VAL A 84 -37.82 9.02 -9.59
N MET A 85 -37.66 7.97 -8.78
CA MET A 85 -37.76 8.05 -7.31
C MET A 85 -36.37 8.05 -6.67
N ARG A 86 -36.20 8.90 -5.64
CA ARG A 86 -34.99 8.94 -4.81
C ARG A 86 -35.17 8.04 -3.57
N GLU A 87 -34.27 7.10 -3.38
CA GLU A 87 -34.25 6.21 -2.21
C GLU A 87 -32.95 6.44 -1.42
N LEU A 88 -33.06 6.72 -0.13
CA LEU A 88 -31.89 6.79 0.76
C LEU A 88 -31.55 5.38 1.23
N VAL A 89 -30.37 4.89 0.86
CA VAL A 89 -29.90 3.56 1.23
C VAL A 89 -28.69 3.69 2.15
N HIS A 90 -28.82 3.16 3.36
CA HIS A 90 -27.69 3.05 4.29
C HIS A 90 -26.71 1.98 3.80
N VAL A 91 -25.42 2.32 3.76
CA VAL A 91 -24.33 1.38 3.48
C VAL A 91 -23.62 1.10 4.79
N GLU A 92 -23.68 -0.15 5.24
CA GLU A 92 -22.99 -0.60 6.45
C GLU A 92 -21.47 -0.44 6.33
N GLY A 93 -20.84 -0.22 7.49
CA GLY A 93 -19.39 -0.14 7.62
C GLY A 93 -18.70 -1.42 7.15
N ASN A 94 -17.59 -1.26 6.44
CA ASN A 94 -16.79 -2.40 6.00
C ASN A 94 -15.82 -2.85 7.10
N VAL A 95 -15.98 -4.08 7.60
CA VAL A 95 -15.14 -4.65 8.67
C VAL A 95 -13.65 -4.66 8.30
N ASN A 96 -13.29 -4.96 7.05
CA ASN A 96 -11.88 -4.94 6.64
C ASN A 96 -11.30 -3.51 6.65
N ALA A 97 -12.07 -2.51 6.23
CA ALA A 97 -11.66 -1.11 6.33
C ALA A 97 -11.49 -0.65 7.79
N GLN A 98 -12.37 -1.11 8.69
CA GLN A 98 -12.25 -0.89 10.13
C GLN A 98 -10.97 -1.53 10.70
N MET A 99 -10.71 -2.79 10.34
CA MET A 99 -9.49 -3.50 10.74
C MET A 99 -8.24 -2.80 10.24
N PHE A 100 -8.20 -2.40 8.97
CA PHE A 100 -7.07 -1.67 8.40
C PHE A 100 -6.84 -0.32 9.08
N TRP A 101 -7.92 0.42 9.40
CA TRP A 101 -7.84 1.66 10.17
C TRP A 101 -7.22 1.44 11.55
N LEU A 102 -7.65 0.40 12.25
CA LEU A 102 -7.17 0.07 13.60
C LEU A 102 -5.71 -0.37 13.59
N VAL A 103 -5.28 -1.16 12.61
CA VAL A 103 -3.86 -1.56 12.45
C VAL A 103 -2.97 -0.32 12.24
N ASN A 104 -3.43 0.67 11.47
CA ASN A 104 -2.64 1.87 11.20
C ASN A 104 -2.63 2.88 12.37
N LYS A 105 -3.74 3.00 13.12
CA LYS A 105 -3.87 3.97 14.22
C LYS A 105 -3.51 3.43 15.60
N ARG A 106 -3.61 2.11 15.81
CA ARG A 106 -3.32 1.41 17.07
C ARG A 106 -2.52 0.13 16.78
N PRO A 107 -1.32 0.26 16.17
CA PRO A 107 -0.53 -0.90 15.80
C PRO A 107 -0.11 -1.74 17.01
N ASP A 108 0.04 -1.13 18.18
CA ASP A 108 0.31 -1.78 19.47
C ASP A 108 -0.75 -2.83 19.87
N GLN A 109 -2.01 -2.57 19.53
CA GLN A 109 -3.15 -3.42 19.90
C GLN A 109 -3.62 -4.32 18.76
N TRP A 110 -3.43 -3.90 17.51
CA TRP A 110 -4.08 -4.52 16.34
C TRP A 110 -3.11 -5.09 15.32
N ARG A 111 -1.82 -4.74 15.35
CA ARG A 111 -0.83 -5.44 14.53
C ARG A 111 -0.77 -6.88 15.03
N LYS A 112 -0.88 -7.85 14.13
CA LYS A 112 -0.66 -9.26 14.48
C LYS A 112 0.70 -9.35 15.15
N SER A 113 0.70 -9.72 16.42
CA SER A 113 1.93 -10.13 17.11
C SER A 113 2.53 -11.26 16.29
N GLU A 114 3.83 -11.21 16.03
CA GLU A 114 4.52 -12.42 15.58
C GLU A 114 4.22 -13.51 16.61
N PRO A 115 4.03 -14.77 16.19
CA PRO A 115 4.01 -15.87 17.15
C PRO A 115 5.26 -15.70 18.01
N ASP A 116 5.14 -15.90 19.32
CA ASP A 116 6.26 -15.84 20.26
C ASP A 116 7.32 -16.87 19.81
N VAL A 117 8.22 -16.42 18.94
CA VAL A 117 9.35 -17.22 18.50
C VAL A 117 10.30 -17.18 19.68
N LEU A 118 10.24 -18.23 20.50
CA LEU A 118 11.22 -18.43 21.56
C LEU A 118 12.62 -18.14 20.98
N PRO A 119 13.48 -17.41 21.71
CA PRO A 119 14.83 -17.13 21.25
C PRO A 119 15.51 -18.43 20.81
N PRO A 120 16.35 -18.40 19.76
CA PRO A 120 17.07 -19.59 19.33
C PRO A 120 17.80 -20.18 20.55
N PRO A 121 17.75 -21.51 20.74
CA PRO A 121 18.35 -22.13 21.91
C PRO A 121 19.84 -21.78 21.96
N ALA A 122 20.37 -21.56 23.17
CA ALA A 122 21.76 -21.22 23.37
C ALA A 122 22.67 -22.20 22.62
N ALA A 123 23.59 -21.66 21.83
CA ALA A 123 24.56 -22.45 21.07
C ALA A 123 25.42 -23.25 22.05
N GLY A 124 25.09 -24.53 22.24
CA GLY A 124 25.80 -25.41 23.17
C GLY A 124 25.03 -26.59 23.74
N SER A 125 23.69 -26.62 23.67
CA SER A 125 22.95 -27.84 24.07
C SER A 125 22.94 -28.85 22.93
N GLY A 126 23.87 -29.80 23.02
CA GLY A 126 23.91 -30.99 22.17
C GLY A 126 22.58 -31.75 22.20
N LEU A 127 22.31 -32.49 21.13
CA LEU A 127 21.07 -33.27 20.95
C LEU A 127 20.83 -34.29 22.08
N GLU A 128 21.88 -34.61 22.84
CA GLU A 128 21.93 -35.69 23.82
C GLU A 128 21.31 -35.34 25.20
N SER A 129 20.97 -34.07 25.45
CA SER A 129 20.31 -33.64 26.70
C SER A 129 18.95 -32.99 26.49
N MET A 130 18.33 -33.15 25.32
CA MET A 130 17.05 -32.52 25.02
C MET A 130 15.87 -33.37 25.52
N THR A 131 14.92 -32.72 26.18
CA THR A 131 13.61 -33.34 26.41
C THR A 131 12.85 -33.45 25.08
N ASP A 132 11.97 -34.43 24.93
CA ASP A 132 11.15 -34.63 23.72
C ASP A 132 10.39 -33.37 23.30
N ILE A 133 9.99 -32.57 24.29
CA ILE A 133 9.33 -31.27 24.12
C ILE A 133 10.25 -30.28 23.40
N GLU A 134 11.54 -30.27 23.73
CA GLU A 134 12.51 -29.38 23.12
C GLU A 134 12.86 -29.81 21.69
N ALA A 135 12.89 -31.13 21.44
CA ALA A 135 13.11 -31.68 20.11
C ALA A 135 11.94 -31.34 19.18
N ALA A 136 10.71 -31.53 19.65
CA ALA A 136 9.50 -31.12 18.93
C ALA A 136 9.49 -29.62 18.61
N ARG A 137 9.95 -28.78 19.55
CA ARG A 137 10.07 -27.32 19.36
C ARG A 137 11.07 -26.95 18.26
N ARG A 138 12.26 -27.57 18.23
CA ARG A 138 13.27 -27.31 17.18
C ARG A 138 12.76 -27.69 15.79
N VAL A 139 12.05 -28.81 15.69
CA VAL A 139 11.44 -29.26 14.43
C VAL A 139 10.33 -28.29 14.00
N ALA A 140 9.43 -27.90 14.91
CA ALA A 140 8.37 -26.95 14.60
C ALA A 140 8.93 -25.60 14.13
N PHE A 141 9.93 -25.06 14.83
CA PHE A 141 10.59 -23.81 14.43
C PHE A 141 11.25 -23.91 13.05
N ALA A 142 12.01 -24.98 12.78
CA ALA A 142 12.68 -25.19 11.50
C ALA A 142 11.66 -25.29 10.34
N LEU A 143 10.54 -25.99 10.56
CA LEU A 143 9.47 -26.11 9.58
C LEU A 143 8.76 -24.76 9.33
N SER A 144 8.39 -24.03 10.39
CA SER A 144 7.76 -22.71 10.26
C SER A 144 8.66 -21.70 9.54
N LYS A 145 9.96 -21.70 9.85
CA LYS A 145 10.94 -20.85 9.19
C LYS A 145 11.08 -21.20 7.70
N ALA A 146 11.18 -22.49 7.36
CA ALA A 146 11.29 -22.94 5.97
C ALA A 146 10.05 -22.57 5.15
N ILE A 147 8.85 -22.75 5.71
CA ILE A 147 7.59 -22.36 5.05
C ILE A 147 7.56 -20.84 4.80
N TYR A 148 7.94 -20.03 5.79
CA TYR A 148 7.97 -18.58 5.67
C TYR A 148 8.98 -18.10 4.61
N GLU A 149 10.18 -18.67 4.60
CA GLU A 149 11.21 -18.36 3.60
C GLU A 149 10.79 -18.78 2.18
N GLN A 150 10.09 -19.91 2.05
CA GLN A 150 9.53 -20.37 0.78
C GLN A 150 8.44 -19.42 0.26
N SER A 151 7.52 -18.97 1.11
CA SER A 151 6.50 -17.98 0.73
C SER A 151 7.14 -16.65 0.29
N ARG A 152 8.20 -16.21 0.97
CA ARG A 152 8.94 -14.98 0.62
C ARG A 152 9.74 -15.10 -0.69
N GLY A 153 10.20 -16.31 -1.01
CA GLY A 153 10.86 -16.62 -2.29
C GLY A 153 9.90 -16.68 -3.47
N ILE A 154 8.67 -17.15 -3.25
CA ILE A 154 7.61 -17.22 -4.28
C ILE A 154 7.13 -15.80 -4.65
N GLU A 155 6.99 -14.90 -3.67
CA GLU A 155 6.63 -13.49 -3.93
C GLU A 155 7.70 -12.73 -4.73
N ASN A 156 8.99 -13.05 -4.54
CA ASN A 156 10.09 -12.43 -5.29
C ASN A 156 10.41 -13.11 -6.64
N GLY A 157 9.93 -14.35 -6.86
CA GLY A 157 10.19 -15.13 -8.08
C GLY A 157 9.18 -14.91 -9.22
N SER A 158 8.00 -14.35 -8.93
CA SER A 158 6.94 -14.16 -9.93
C SER A 158 7.12 -12.94 -10.85
N ALA A 159 8.18 -12.14 -10.67
CA ALA A 159 8.39 -10.89 -11.43
C ALA A 159 9.39 -11.00 -12.60
N ARG A 160 9.84 -12.19 -13.00
CA ARG A 160 10.87 -12.29 -14.05
C ARG A 160 10.75 -13.55 -14.91
N THR A 161 9.74 -13.64 -15.77
CA THR A 161 9.79 -14.42 -17.03
C THR A 161 8.58 -14.11 -17.91
N THR A 162 8.82 -13.45 -19.05
CA THR A 162 8.20 -13.57 -20.39
C THR A 162 8.74 -12.37 -21.18
N GLU A 163 9.51 -12.48 -22.26
CA GLU A 163 9.37 -13.34 -23.44
C GLU A 163 10.74 -13.60 -24.13
N PRO A 164 10.83 -14.64 -24.99
CA PRO A 164 12.08 -15.10 -25.60
C PRO A 164 12.41 -14.40 -26.93
N GLU A 165 13.70 -14.36 -27.25
CA GLU A 165 14.25 -14.07 -28.57
C GLU A 165 13.79 -15.13 -29.60
N SER A 166 13.42 -14.67 -30.79
CA SER A 166 13.44 -15.50 -32.01
C SER A 166 13.76 -14.64 -33.23
N GLU A 167 14.90 -14.98 -33.85
CA GLU A 167 15.34 -14.88 -35.25
C GLU A 167 14.71 -13.85 -36.21
#